data_AF-A0A8T4NA62-F1
#
_entry.id   AF-A0A8T4NA62-F1
#
_cell.length_a   1.000
_cell.length_b   1.000
_cell.length_c   1.000
_cell.angle_alpha   90.00
_cell.angle_beta   90.00
_cell.angle_gamma   90.00
#
_symmetry.space_group_name_H-M   'P 1'
#
loop_
_entity.id
_entity.type
_entity.pdbx_description
1 polymer ?
#
loop_
_entity_poly.entity_id
_entity_poly.type
_entity_poly.pdbx_seq_one_letter_code
_entity_poly.pdbx_strand_id
1 'polypeptide(L)' 'MKTKCILCGIPIEDDESNVCETCFEVLKMKYPKKKELAKALQWHKNHTQLNKEC' A
#
# COMPACT_ATOMS: atom_id res chain seq x y z
N MET A 1 8.88 14.04 -5.59
CA MET A 1 9.26 13.68 -4.21
C MET A 1 9.26 12.17 -4.15
N LYS A 2 10.21 11.47 -3.54
CA LYS A 2 10.14 10.00 -3.50
C LYS A 2 8.96 9.58 -2.62
N THR A 3 7.95 8.97 -3.22
CA THR A 3 6.84 8.36 -2.50
C THR A 3 7.36 7.14 -1.73
N LYS A 4 6.80 6.85 -0.56
CA LYS A 4 7.18 5.68 0.27
C LYS A 4 6.05 4.67 0.28
N CYS A 5 6.40 3.39 0.30
CA CYS A 5 5.42 2.33 0.42
C CYS A 5 4.67 2.43 1.75
N ILE A 6 3.34 2.45 1.70
CA ILE A 6 2.47 2.55 2.88
C ILE A 6 2.53 1.33 3.81
N LEU A 7 3.14 0.22 3.38
CA LEU A 7 3.25 -1.03 4.13
C LEU A 7 4.61 -1.20 4.81
N CYS A 8 5.69 -0.89 4.10
CA CYS A 8 7.06 -1.15 4.58
C CYS A 8 7.96 0.10 4.62
N GLY A 9 7.48 1.25 4.14
CA GLY A 9 8.20 2.52 4.19
C GLY A 9 9.35 2.67 3.19
N ILE A 10 9.61 1.67 2.34
CA ILE A 10 10.68 1.75 1.35
C ILE A 10 10.36 2.83 0.30
N PRO A 11 11.37 3.55 -0.23
CA PRO A 11 11.17 4.48 -1.33
C PRO A 11 10.66 3.75 -2.57
N ILE A 12 9.67 4.32 -3.23
CA ILE A 12 9.15 3.89 -4.52
C ILE A 12 9.43 5.01 -5.53
N GLU A 13 9.84 4.62 -6.72
CA GLU A 13 10.14 5.58 -7.81
C GLU A 13 8.87 6.06 -8.51
N ASP A 14 7.80 5.27 -8.41
CA ASP A 14 6.50 5.53 -9.01
C ASP A 14 5.61 6.32 -8.05
N ASP A 15 5.13 7.48 -8.49
CA ASP A 15 4.22 8.34 -7.71
C ASP A 15 2.75 7.89 -7.83
N GLU A 16 2.40 7.04 -8.80
CA GLU A 16 1.03 6.52 -8.96
C GLU A 16 0.73 5.37 -7.99
N SER A 17 1.75 4.58 -7.65
CA SER A 17 1.65 3.42 -6.78
C SER A 17 2.00 3.77 -5.34
N ASN A 18 1.09 3.47 -4.40
CA ASN A 18 1.33 3.68 -2.96
C ASN A 18 2.00 2.47 -2.28
N VAL A 19 2.18 1.37 -3.02
CA VAL A 19 2.67 0.08 -2.54
C VAL A 19 3.78 -0.40 -3.47
N CYS A 20 4.92 -0.84 -2.92
CA CYS A 20 5.99 -1.41 -3.73
C CYS A 20 5.60 -2.79 -4.27
N GLU A 21 6.26 -3.22 -5.35
CA GLU A 21 5.99 -4.51 -6.01
C GLU A 21 6.01 -5.69 -5.04
N THR A 22 7.02 -5.76 -4.16
CA THR A 22 7.15 -6.86 -3.19
C THR A 22 5.96 -6.95 -2.23
N CYS A 23 5.55 -5.82 -1.65
CA CYS A 23 4.39 -5.80 -0.75
C CYS A 23 3.09 -6.06 -1.51
N PHE A 24 2.99 -5.64 -2.77
CA PHE A 24 1.85 -5.93 -3.62
C PHE A 24 1.71 -7.42 -3.92
N GLU A 25 2.81 -8.11 -4.24
CA GLU A 25 2.81 -9.55 -4.49
C GLU A 25 2.48 -10.36 -3.23
N VAL A 26 3.03 -9.98 -2.06
CA VAL A 26 2.65 -10.61 -0.77
C VAL A 26 1.17 -10.42 -0.48
N LEU A 27 0.62 -9.22 -0.75
CA LEU A 27 -0.80 -8.97 -0.59
C LEU A 27 -1.66 -9.79 -1.56
N LYS A 28 -1.24 -9.97 -2.82
CA LYS A 28 -1.94 -10.85 -3.77
C LYS A 28 -1.97 -12.31 -3.30
N MET A 29 -0.85 -12.82 -2.77
CA MET A 29 -0.78 -14.18 -2.23
C MET A 29 -1.71 -14.35 -1.03
N LYS A 30 -1.79 -13.34 -0.16
CA LYS A 30 -2.64 -13.35 1.04
C LYS A 30 -4.12 -13.12 0.72
N TYR A 31 -4.42 -12.31 -0.28
CA TYR A 31 -5.77 -11.91 -0.70
C TYR A 31 -5.99 -12.25 -2.18
N PRO A 32 -6.17 -13.54 -2.53
CA PRO A 32 -6.30 -13.98 -3.92
C PRO A 32 -7.57 -13.44 -4.60
N LYS A 33 -8.59 -13.04 -3.82
CA LYS A 33 -9.79 -12.39 -4.35
C LYS A 33 -9.55 -10.88 -4.51
N LYS A 34 -9.71 -10.38 -5.74
CA LYS A 34 -9.56 -8.96 -6.10
C LYS A 34 -10.32 -7.99 -5.16
N LYS A 35 -11.52 -8.38 -4.71
CA LYS A 35 -12.35 -7.58 -3.78
C LYS A 35 -11.72 -7.45 -2.38
N GLU A 36 -11.07 -8.50 -1.89
CA GLU A 36 -10.42 -8.50 -0.57
C GLU A 36 -9.10 -7.75 -0.62
N LEU A 37 -8.33 -7.93 -1.70
CA LEU A 37 -7.11 -7.17 -1.97
C LEU A 37 -7.38 -5.65 -2.02
N ALA A 38 -8.42 -5.23 -2.75
CA ALA A 38 -8.80 -3.82 -2.85
C ALA A 38 -9.17 -3.23 -1.47
N LYS A 39 -9.90 -3.97 -0.64
CA LYS A 39 -10.24 -3.54 0.73
C LYS A 39 -8.99 -3.41 1.60
N ALA A 40 -8.06 -4.36 1.53
CA ALA A 40 -6.81 -4.30 2.28
C ALA A 40 -5.98 -3.07 1.90
N LEU A 41 -5.81 -2.82 0.59
CA LEU A 41 -5.11 -1.64 0.08
C LEU A 41 -5.77 -0.34 0.53
N GLN A 42 -7.11 -0.26 0.46
CA GLN A 42 -7.86 0.90 0.91
C GLN A 42 -7.71 1.15 2.42
N TRP A 43 -7.75 0.08 3.24
CA TRP A 43 -7.53 0.19 4.68
C TRP A 43 -6.12 0.73 5.01
N HIS A 44 -5.09 0.18 4.37
CA HIS A 44 -3.71 0.66 4.56
C HIS A 44 -3.55 2.12 4.13
N LYS A 45 -4.19 2.53 3.03
CA LYS A 45 -4.16 3.92 2.56
C LYS A 45 -4.79 4.87 3.60
N ASN A 46 -5.98 4.52 4.09
CA ASN A 46 -6.71 5.34 5.07
C ASN A 46 -5.97 5.44 6.42
N HIS A 47 -5.41 4.33 6.91
CA HIS A 47 -4.63 4.33 8.17
C HIS A 47 -3.34 5.15 8.05
N THR A 48 -2.71 5.15 6.87
CA THR A 48 -1.50 5.97 6.65
C THR A 48 -1.82 7.46 6.55
N GLN A 49 -3.02 7.82 6.07
CA GLN A 49 -3.48 9.21 6.06
C GLN A 49 -3.87 9.70 7.47
N LEU A 50 -4.52 8.87 8.28
CA LEU A 50 -4.87 9.21 9.67
C LEU A 50 -3.62 9.49 10.53
N ASN A 51 -2.53 8.77 10.32
CA ASN A 51 -1.25 9.04 10.99
C ASN A 51 -0.51 10.30 10.48
N LYS A 52 -0.98 10.95 9.40
CA LYS A 52 -0.44 12.23 8.93
C LYS A 52 -1.17 13.45 9.50
N GLU A 53 -2.33 13.27 10.16
CA GLU A 53 -3.14 14.36 10.73
C GLU A 53 -2.97 14.53 12.26
N CYS A 54 -1.90 13.98 12.87
CA CYS A 54 -1.51 14.26 14.25
C CYS A 54 -0.16 14.98 14.33
#